data_AF-A0A6M3L1T1-F1
#
_entry.id   AF-A0A6M3L1T1-F1
#
_cell.length_a   1.000
_cell.length_b   1.000
_cell.length_c   1.000
_cell.angle_alpha   90.00
_cell.angle_beta   90.00
_cell.angle_gamma   90.00
#
_symmetry.space_group_name_H-M   'P 1'
#
loop_
_entity.id
_entity.type
_entity.pdbx_description
1 polymer ?
#
loop_
_entity_poly.entity_id
_entity_poly.type
_entity_poly.pdbx_seq_one_letter_code
_entity_poly.pdbx_strand_id
1 'polypeptide(L)'
;MYIPGVKQSIDTGDTYFGEISHEPISGSKEARRKLIRANLEGIEKVPGKPLEARIEHARFIVDCPNCNSAEFYFEDKLFFCSLCKNSNVGGKVYKVKTPNDRKKIEDILGKRPIKNRHWTEPETLEDLEKENNAHGLEVKL
;
A
#
# COMPACT_ATOMS: atom_id res chain seq x y z
N MET A 1 -0.83 1.04 -28.18
CA MET A 1 0.05 2.19 -28.48
C MET A 1 1.02 2.31 -27.30
N TYR A 2 2.32 2.12 -27.54
CA TYR A 2 3.38 2.13 -26.52
C TYR A 2 4.05 3.51 -26.55
N ILE A 3 4.13 4.20 -25.42
CA ILE A 3 4.86 5.47 -25.29
C ILE A 3 6.19 5.15 -24.59
N PRO A 4 7.34 5.25 -25.29
CA PRO A 4 8.65 5.01 -24.68
C PRO A 4 9.00 6.17 -23.74
N GLY A 5 9.48 5.89 -22.52
CA GLY A 5 10.08 6.89 -21.63
C GLY A 5 9.37 7.16 -20.31
N VAL A 6 8.17 6.61 -20.09
CA VAL A 6 7.54 6.61 -18.77
C VAL A 6 7.69 5.22 -18.18
N LYS A 7 8.62 5.03 -17.24
CA LYS A 7 8.59 3.88 -16.33
C LYS A 7 7.39 4.08 -15.39
N GLN A 8 6.17 3.94 -15.90
CA GLN A 8 4.99 3.77 -15.06
C GLN A 8 5.17 2.42 -14.39
N SER A 9 5.59 2.44 -13.13
CA SER A 9 5.72 1.25 -12.32
C SER A 9 4.32 0.70 -12.09
N ILE A 10 3.94 -0.28 -12.89
CA ILE A 10 2.62 -0.91 -12.87
C ILE A 10 2.54 -1.71 -11.57
N ASP A 11 1.71 -1.28 -10.63
CA ASP A 11 1.40 -1.96 -9.35
C ASP A 11 2.63 -2.19 -8.44
N THR A 12 3.18 -1.12 -7.84
CA THR A 12 4.21 -1.27 -6.78
C THR A 12 3.64 -1.33 -5.38
N GLY A 13 2.32 -1.22 -5.21
CA GLY A 13 1.79 -0.87 -3.89
C GLY A 13 2.34 0.48 -3.45
N ASP A 14 2.44 1.42 -4.40
CA ASP A 14 2.86 2.82 -4.19
C ASP A 14 4.00 2.93 -3.16
N THR A 15 5.07 2.19 -3.40
CA THR A 15 6.24 2.20 -2.53
C THR A 15 7.44 2.77 -3.25
N TYR A 16 8.21 3.59 -2.54
CA TYR A 16 9.54 4.08 -2.92
C TYR A 16 10.65 3.10 -2.49
N PHE A 17 10.33 1.94 -1.89
CA PHE A 17 11.30 0.86 -1.70
C PHE A 17 11.73 0.29 -3.06
N GLY A 18 12.85 0.77 -3.59
CA GLY A 18 13.37 0.38 -4.92
C GLY A 18 13.64 -1.12 -5.11
N GLU A 19 13.72 -1.88 -4.01
CA GLU A 19 13.92 -3.35 -4.01
C GLU A 19 12.62 -4.11 -4.28
N ILE A 20 11.46 -3.56 -3.91
CA ILE A 20 10.13 -4.21 -3.99
C ILE A 20 9.28 -3.59 -5.10
N SER A 21 9.63 -2.41 -5.61
CA SER A 21 8.95 -1.73 -6.73
C SER A 21 8.96 -2.52 -8.07
N HIS A 22 9.52 -3.73 -8.10
CA HIS A 22 9.58 -4.60 -9.26
C HIS A 22 8.96 -5.99 -9.02
N GLU A 23 8.47 -6.28 -7.81
CA GLU A 23 7.83 -7.58 -7.52
C GLU A 23 6.42 -7.65 -8.15
N PRO A 24 6.09 -8.71 -8.90
CA PRO A 24 4.74 -8.90 -9.41
C PRO A 24 3.77 -9.19 -8.25
N ILE A 25 2.86 -8.27 -7.97
CA ILE A 25 1.87 -8.40 -6.90
C ILE A 25 0.83 -9.49 -7.23
N SER A 26 0.79 -10.53 -6.41
CA SER A 26 -0.26 -11.56 -6.43
C SER A 26 -1.59 -10.95 -5.98
N GLY A 27 -2.53 -10.82 -6.91
CA GLY A 27 -3.83 -10.15 -6.71
C GLY A 27 -4.18 -9.22 -7.87
N SER A 28 -3.16 -8.77 -8.62
CA SER A 28 -3.32 -7.78 -9.67
C SER A 28 -4.10 -8.30 -10.88
N LYS A 29 -3.85 -9.47 -11.50
CA LYS A 29 -4.47 -9.78 -12.81
C LYS A 29 -6.01 -9.78 -12.83
N GLU A 30 -6.69 -10.39 -11.86
CA GLU A 30 -8.16 -10.42 -11.78
C GLU A 30 -8.75 -9.09 -11.32
N ALA A 31 -8.17 -8.45 -10.28
CA ALA A 31 -8.60 -7.15 -9.78
C ALA A 31 -8.39 -6.05 -10.84
N ARG A 32 -7.24 -6.08 -11.52
CA ARG A 32 -6.89 -5.26 -12.69
C ARG A 32 -7.81 -5.54 -13.87
N ARG A 33 -8.21 -6.79 -14.14
CA ARG A 33 -9.20 -7.07 -15.20
C ARG A 33 -10.54 -6.40 -14.91
N LYS A 34 -10.94 -6.31 -13.63
CA LYS A 34 -12.14 -5.57 -13.21
C LYS A 34 -11.96 -4.05 -13.28
N LEU A 35 -10.76 -3.53 -13.04
CA LEU A 35 -10.51 -2.08 -12.88
C LEU A 35 -9.94 -1.39 -14.14
N ILE A 36 -9.13 -2.07 -14.96
CA ILE A 36 -8.43 -1.48 -16.12
C ILE A 36 -9.26 -1.44 -17.39
N ARG A 37 -10.36 -2.18 -17.52
CA ARG A 37 -11.12 -2.17 -18.79
C ARG A 37 -12.13 -1.04 -18.93
N ALA A 38 -12.57 -0.39 -17.85
CA ALA A 38 -13.38 0.85 -17.86
C ALA A 38 -13.65 1.32 -16.41
N ASN A 39 -13.64 2.64 -16.15
CA ASN A 39 -14.35 3.29 -15.03
C ASN A 39 -13.80 3.27 -13.58
N LEU A 40 -12.51 3.52 -13.30
CA LEU A 40 -12.14 3.95 -11.92
C LEU A 40 -12.91 5.23 -11.48
N GLU A 41 -13.18 6.14 -12.41
CA GLU A 41 -13.97 7.36 -12.15
C GLU A 41 -15.46 7.08 -11.85
N GLY A 42 -16.00 5.95 -12.30
CA GLY A 42 -17.42 5.59 -12.15
C GLY A 42 -17.72 4.60 -11.03
N ILE A 43 -16.69 4.11 -10.33
CA ILE A 43 -16.89 3.17 -9.22
C ILE A 43 -17.38 3.95 -7.99
N GLU A 44 -18.52 3.50 -7.47
CA GLU A 44 -19.10 4.08 -6.28
C GLU A 44 -18.20 3.82 -5.06
N LYS A 45 -17.97 4.90 -4.29
CA LYS A 45 -17.12 4.89 -3.10
C LYS A 45 -18.00 4.76 -1.87
N VAL A 46 -17.54 3.98 -0.90
CA VAL A 46 -18.17 3.93 0.41
C VAL A 46 -18.08 5.31 1.06
N PRO A 47 -19.20 5.92 1.52
CA PRO A 47 -19.16 7.17 2.28
C PRO A 47 -18.59 6.92 3.68
N GLY A 48 -17.90 7.90 4.25
CA GLY A 48 -17.41 7.86 5.64
C GLY A 48 -15.89 7.90 5.78
N LYS A 49 -15.40 7.36 6.90
CA LYS A 49 -13.97 7.39 7.27
C LYS A 49 -13.17 6.52 6.28
N PRO A 50 -12.06 7.04 5.73
CA PRO A 50 -11.15 6.22 4.91
C PRO A 50 -10.48 5.13 5.75
N LEU A 51 -10.12 4.03 5.10
CA LEU A 51 -9.30 2.99 5.70
C LEU A 51 -7.87 3.49 5.87
N GLU A 52 -7.21 3.12 6.95
CA GLU A 52 -5.83 3.52 7.24
C GLU A 52 -4.87 2.53 6.58
N ALA A 53 -3.87 3.05 5.86
CA ALA A 53 -2.80 2.23 5.32
C ALA A 53 -1.70 2.04 6.38
N ARG A 54 -1.07 0.86 6.36
CA ARG A 54 0.12 0.52 7.16
C ARG A 54 1.19 -0.07 6.27
N ILE A 55 2.44 -0.06 6.74
CA ILE A 55 3.54 -0.75 6.08
C ILE A 55 3.76 -2.09 6.79
N GLU A 56 3.80 -3.16 6.01
CA GLU A 56 4.16 -4.50 6.46
C GLU A 56 5.21 -5.07 5.52
N HIS A 57 6.38 -5.44 6.05
CA HIS A 57 7.49 -5.95 5.24
C HIS A 57 7.78 -5.08 4.00
N ALA A 58 7.84 -3.76 4.19
CA ALA A 58 8.03 -2.77 3.13
C ALA A 58 6.94 -2.75 2.04
N ARG A 59 5.69 -3.05 2.41
CA ARG A 59 4.54 -2.94 1.52
C ARG A 59 3.46 -2.10 2.19
N PHE A 60 2.99 -1.08 1.49
CA PHE A 60 1.80 -0.36 1.88
C PHE A 60 0.56 -1.24 1.64
N ILE A 61 -0.11 -1.62 2.72
CA ILE A 61 -1.30 -2.47 2.70
C ILE A 61 -2.42 -1.87 3.53
N VAL A 62 -3.62 -2.36 3.29
CA VAL A 62 -4.85 -2.00 4.01
C VAL A 62 -5.54 -3.28 4.45
N ASP A 63 -6.00 -3.30 5.69
CA ASP A 63 -6.80 -4.40 6.23
C ASP A 63 -8.25 -4.27 5.76
N CYS A 64 -8.78 -5.35 5.19
CA CYS A 64 -10.16 -5.45 4.74
C CYS A 64 -11.10 -5.51 5.96
N PRO A 65 -12.06 -4.58 6.12
CA PRO A 65 -12.95 -4.55 7.28
C PRO A 65 -14.00 -5.68 7.28
N ASN A 66 -14.03 -6.53 6.25
CA ASN A 66 -15.02 -7.60 6.09
C ASN A 66 -14.45 -8.99 6.38
N CYS A 67 -13.30 -9.32 5.79
CA CYS A 67 -12.75 -10.67 5.83
C CYS A 67 -11.36 -10.75 6.46
N ASN A 68 -10.87 -9.66 7.06
CA ASN A 68 -9.56 -9.56 7.72
C ASN A 68 -8.36 -9.97 6.84
N SER A 69 -8.50 -9.94 5.51
CA SER A 69 -7.35 -10.02 4.61
C SER A 69 -6.63 -8.67 4.61
N ALA A 70 -5.35 -8.67 4.23
CA ALA A 70 -4.61 -7.44 4.01
C ALA A 70 -4.08 -7.43 2.58
N GLU A 71 -4.37 -6.37 1.84
CA GLU A 71 -4.02 -6.26 0.43
C GLU A 71 -3.49 -4.86 0.11
N PHE A 72 -2.79 -4.73 -1.00
CA PHE A 72 -2.39 -3.43 -1.52
C PHE A 72 -3.62 -2.59 -1.87
N TYR A 73 -3.46 -1.27 -1.79
CA TYR A 73 -4.42 -0.32 -2.35
C TYR A 73 -3.88 0.27 -3.65
N PHE A 74 -4.76 0.87 -4.45
CA PHE A 74 -4.45 1.47 -5.74
C PHE A 74 -3.82 2.87 -5.59
N GLU A 75 -3.05 3.31 -6.57
CA GLU A 75 -2.37 4.62 -6.55
C GLU A 75 -3.33 5.82 -6.38
N ASP A 76 -4.60 5.66 -6.80
CA ASP A 76 -5.66 6.66 -6.60
C ASP A 76 -6.25 6.67 -5.18
N LYS A 77 -5.60 5.97 -4.24
CA LYS A 77 -5.97 5.83 -2.82
C LYS A 77 -7.32 5.14 -2.66
N LEU A 78 -7.58 4.13 -3.48
CA LEU A 78 -8.77 3.28 -3.38
C LEU A 78 -8.40 1.85 -2.99
N PHE A 79 -9.28 1.18 -2.26
CA PHE A 79 -9.10 -0.20 -1.83
C PHE A 79 -10.26 -1.09 -2.28
N PHE A 80 -9.90 -2.22 -2.88
CA PHE A 80 -10.81 -3.31 -3.22
C PHE A 80 -10.20 -4.63 -2.80
N CYS A 81 -10.85 -5.34 -1.89
CA CYS A 81 -10.42 -6.67 -1.48
C CYS A 81 -10.70 -7.69 -2.59
N SER A 82 -9.66 -8.31 -3.13
CA SER A 82 -9.79 -9.35 -4.15
C SER A 82 -10.42 -10.63 -3.61
N LEU A 83 -10.24 -10.92 -2.31
CA LEU A 83 -10.78 -12.10 -1.64
C LEU A 83 -12.31 -12.03 -1.48
N CYS A 84 -12.82 -11.07 -0.71
CA CYS A 84 -14.26 -10.95 -0.43
C CYS A 84 -15.01 -10.05 -1.40
N LYS A 85 -14.32 -9.39 -2.34
CA LYS A 85 -14.89 -8.48 -3.33
C LYS A 85 -15.70 -7.34 -2.70
N ASN A 86 -15.30 -6.87 -1.50
CA ASN A 86 -16.02 -5.87 -0.71
C ASN A 86 -17.53 -6.17 -0.56
N SER A 87 -17.89 -7.45 -0.35
CA SER A 87 -19.30 -7.89 -0.33
C SER A 87 -20.15 -7.20 0.74
N ASN A 88 -19.57 -6.81 1.87
CA ASN A 88 -20.24 -6.04 2.92
C ASN A 88 -20.71 -4.65 2.48
N VAL A 89 -20.14 -4.09 1.42
CA VAL A 89 -20.54 -2.80 0.84
C VAL A 89 -21.03 -2.94 -0.61
N GLY A 90 -21.47 -4.14 -1.00
CA GLY A 90 -22.02 -4.40 -2.32
C GLY A 90 -21.01 -4.22 -3.46
N GLY A 91 -19.71 -4.43 -3.20
CA GLY A 91 -18.67 -4.29 -4.21
C GLY A 91 -18.17 -2.86 -4.45
N LYS A 92 -18.64 -1.88 -3.68
CA LYS A 92 -18.10 -0.51 -3.66
C LYS A 92 -16.65 -0.50 -3.16
N VAL A 93 -15.90 0.54 -3.51
CA VAL A 93 -14.50 0.69 -3.06
C VAL A 93 -14.38 1.62 -1.86
N TYR A 94 -13.38 1.36 -1.02
CA TYR A 94 -13.06 2.24 0.09
C TYR A 94 -12.05 3.30 -0.34
N LYS A 95 -12.13 4.50 0.27
CA LYS A 95 -11.01 5.45 0.24
C LYS A 95 -9.94 5.00 1.24
N VAL A 96 -8.69 5.29 0.92
CA VAL A 96 -7.52 5.01 1.75
C VAL A 96 -6.88 6.32 2.20
N LYS A 97 -6.59 6.40 3.50
CA LYS A 97 -5.76 7.45 4.09
C LYS A 97 -4.32 6.93 4.12
N THR A 98 -3.48 7.58 3.35
CA THR A 98 -2.03 7.37 3.35
C THR A 98 -1.38 8.40 4.29
N PRO A 99 -0.21 8.10 4.91
CA PRO A 99 0.49 9.13 5.66
C PRO A 99 0.92 10.28 4.75
N ASN A 100 1.15 11.46 5.33
CA ASN A 100 1.62 12.63 4.57
C ASN A 100 3.11 12.50 4.20
N ASP A 101 3.91 11.91 5.10
CA ASP A 101 5.36 11.81 4.98
C ASP A 101 5.85 10.44 4.47
N ARG A 102 5.09 9.79 3.57
CA ARG A 102 5.38 8.42 3.08
C ARG A 102 6.83 8.19 2.71
N LYS A 103 7.40 9.08 1.90
CA LYS A 103 8.78 8.97 1.46
C LYS A 103 9.76 8.98 2.63
N LYS A 104 9.54 9.85 3.64
CA LYS A 104 10.40 9.90 4.82
C LYS A 104 10.27 8.65 5.68
N ILE A 105 9.04 8.15 5.86
CA ILE A 105 8.79 6.87 6.56
C ILE A 105 9.59 5.76 5.88
N GLU A 106 9.50 5.65 4.55
CA GLU A 106 10.21 4.63 3.81
C GLU A 106 11.73 4.84 3.79
N ASP A 107 12.23 6.07 3.74
CA ASP A 107 13.67 6.37 3.83
C ASP A 107 14.24 5.92 5.19
N ILE A 108 13.47 6.08 6.28
CA ILE A 108 13.86 5.62 7.62
C ILE A 108 13.81 4.10 7.71
N LEU A 109 12.72 3.48 7.25
CA LEU A 109 12.54 2.02 7.24
C LEU A 109 13.50 1.32 6.27
N GLY A 110 13.92 1.97 5.19
CA GLY A 110 14.79 1.41 4.16
C GLY A 110 16.14 0.92 4.70
N LYS A 111 16.56 1.48 5.85
CA LYS A 111 17.76 1.09 6.60
C LYS A 111 17.63 -0.29 7.28
N ARG A 112 16.41 -0.77 7.50
CA ARG A 112 16.10 -2.07 8.12
C ARG A 112 16.09 -3.21 7.09
N PRO A 113 16.28 -4.48 7.50
CA PRO A 113 15.97 -5.63 6.67
C PRO A 113 14.48 -5.62 6.31
N ILE A 114 14.10 -6.10 5.11
CA ILE A 114 12.69 -6.07 4.64
C ILE A 114 11.71 -6.60 5.68
N LYS A 115 12.05 -7.72 6.33
CA LYS A 115 11.23 -8.38 7.36
C LYS A 115 10.94 -7.54 8.61
N ASN A 116 11.63 -6.41 8.80
CA ASN A 116 11.49 -5.53 9.95
C ASN A 116 11.01 -4.12 9.54
N ARG A 117 10.58 -3.95 8.27
CA ARG A 117 10.05 -2.68 7.75
C ARG A 117 8.54 -2.64 7.99
N HIS A 118 8.15 -2.23 9.21
CA HIS A 118 6.77 -2.03 9.60
C HIS A 118 6.53 -0.58 9.99
N TRP A 119 5.30 -0.10 9.77
CA TRP A 119 4.86 1.21 10.26
C TRP A 119 3.33 1.25 10.32
N THR A 120 2.77 1.90 11.34
CA THR A 120 1.33 2.15 11.45
C THR A 120 1.04 3.43 12.22
N GLU A 121 -0.02 4.15 11.89
CA GLU A 121 -0.49 5.25 12.75
C GLU A 121 -0.81 4.73 14.17
N PRO A 122 -0.52 5.50 15.24
CA PRO A 122 -0.04 6.89 15.26
C PRO A 122 1.49 7.06 15.30
N GLU A 123 2.27 6.04 14.92
CA GLU A 123 3.74 6.08 14.97
C GLU A 123 4.32 7.23 14.13
N THR A 124 5.16 8.06 14.77
CA THR A 124 5.75 9.24 14.14
C THR A 124 7.13 8.94 13.53
N LEU A 125 7.67 9.89 12.76
CA LEU A 125 9.05 9.81 12.27
C LEU A 125 10.06 9.75 13.42
N GLU A 126 9.80 10.46 14.51
CA GLU A 126 10.65 10.46 15.70
C GLU A 126 10.64 9.10 16.40
N ASP A 127 9.48 8.43 16.47
CA ASP A 127 9.38 7.08 17.01
C ASP A 127 10.20 6.08 16.19
N LEU A 128 10.11 6.14 14.86
CA LEU A 128 10.89 5.28 13.96
C LEU A 128 12.41 5.52 14.09
N GLU A 129 12.84 6.77 14.22
CA GLU A 129 14.25 7.12 14.44
C GLU A 129 14.74 6.63 15.81
N LYS A 130 13.92 6.80 16.85
CA LYS A 130 14.23 6.33 18.20
C LYS A 130 14.35 4.80 18.25
N GLU A 131 13.44 4.07 17.61
CA GLU A 131 13.51 2.62 17.48
C GLU A 131 14.81 2.21 16.77
N ASN A 132 15.10 2.81 15.61
CA ASN A 132 16.34 2.55 14.88
C ASN A 132 17.59 2.76 15.74
N ASN A 133 17.63 3.84 16.53
CA ASN A 133 18.75 4.14 17.42
C ASN A 133 18.86 3.13 18.56
N ALA A 134 17.74 2.73 19.18
CA ALA A 134 17.71 1.74 20.26
C ALA A 134 18.20 0.36 19.80
N HIS A 135 17.93 0.00 18.55
CA HIS A 135 18.36 -1.26 17.94
C HIS A 135 19.71 -1.17 17.21
N GLY A 136 20.43 -0.05 17.33
CA GLY A 136 21.79 0.13 16.80
C GLY A 136 21.89 0.29 15.28
N LEU A 137 20.78 0.70 14.64
CA LEU A 137 20.45 0.47 13.23
C LEU A 137 20.53 -1.04 12.97
N GLU A 138 19.42 -1.70 12.63
CA GLU A 138 19.45 -3.10 12.20
C GLU A 138 20.13 -3.19 10.81
N VAL A 139 21.42 -2.86 10.74
CA VAL A 139 22.13 -2.64 9.49
C VAL A 139 22.17 -3.97 8.76
N LYS A 140 21.76 -3.93 7.48
CA LYS A 140 22.12 -4.97 6.51
C LYS A 140 23.62 -5.29 6.64
N LEU A 141 23.96 -6.47 7.14
CA LEU A 141 25.26 -7.10 6.87
C LEU A 141 25.28 -7.56 5.40
#